data_AF-A0A895XPU5-F1
#
_entry.id   AF-A0A895XPU5-F1
#
_cell.length_a   1.000
_cell.length_b   1.000
_cell.length_c   1.000
_cell.angle_alpha   90.00
_cell.angle_beta   90.00
_cell.angle_gamma   90.00
#
_symmetry.space_group_name_H-M   'P 1'
#
loop_
_entity.id
_entity.type
_entity.pdbx_description
1 polymer ?
#
loop_
_entity_poly.entity_id
_entity_poly.type
_entity_poly.pdbx_seq_one_letter_code
_entity_poly.pdbx_strand_id
1 'polypeptide(L)'
;MAEYIEQWMYDITAVNDLPYPTELDAPPCIARGITGFGRTWRQIRPRPQPRDCCWYHGGSWQEAFGHAIEIIKIASGQTENEIRVFSGETLKPISIPDPDEVEDLLEYRQLSGWLSESVTSLLSTDEPINIGGLAELKHGDLFYIGGRHRAMAMIQQGTRATITMRLELFDPETGELIFD
;
A
#
# COMPACT_ATOMS: atom_id res chain seq x y z
N MET A 1 -11.21 2.86 30.70
CA MET A 1 -10.74 2.66 29.31
C MET A 1 -9.41 3.36 29.25
N ALA A 2 -8.34 2.66 28.85
CA ALA A 2 -7.06 3.34 28.67
C ALA A 2 -7.25 4.44 27.62
N GLU A 3 -6.78 5.65 27.90
CA GLU A 3 -6.81 6.76 26.96
C GLU A 3 -5.56 6.65 26.08
N TYR A 4 -5.75 6.62 24.77
CA TYR A 4 -4.67 6.51 23.79
C TYR A 4 -4.95 7.44 22.61
N ILE A 5 -3.90 7.89 21.93
CA ILE A 5 -3.98 8.67 20.71
C ILE A 5 -3.87 7.71 19.52
N GLU A 6 -4.94 7.62 18.73
CA GLU A 6 -4.93 6.89 17.46
C GLU A 6 -4.24 7.72 16.37
N GLN A 7 -3.18 7.17 15.78
CA GLN A 7 -2.50 7.81 14.66
C GLN A 7 -2.36 6.84 13.49
N TRP A 8 -2.90 7.25 12.33
CA TRP A 8 -2.74 6.52 11.08
C TRP A 8 -1.42 6.87 10.42
N MET A 9 -0.63 5.83 10.16
CA MET A 9 0.68 5.92 9.55
C MET A 9 0.65 5.31 8.16
N TYR A 10 1.34 5.93 7.23
CA TYR A 10 1.48 5.43 5.87
C TYR A 10 2.93 5.06 5.62
N ASP A 11 3.14 3.89 5.03
CA ASP A 11 4.47 3.35 4.77
C ASP A 11 4.60 2.90 3.33
N ILE A 12 5.84 2.79 2.87
CA ILE A 12 6.13 2.11 1.60
C ILE A 12 6.60 0.71 1.91
N THR A 13 5.78 -0.24 1.52
CA THR A 13 5.99 -1.66 1.83
C THR A 13 6.39 -2.40 0.58
N ALA A 14 7.43 -3.24 0.68
CA ALA A 14 7.72 -4.19 -0.36
C ALA A 14 6.56 -5.18 -0.48
N VAL A 15 6.04 -5.38 -1.69
CA VAL A 15 4.87 -6.26 -1.92
C VAL A 15 5.16 -7.72 -1.53
N ASN A 16 6.44 -8.14 -1.51
CA ASN A 16 6.82 -9.46 -1.02
C ASN A 16 6.63 -9.63 0.50
N ASP A 17 6.74 -8.53 1.26
CA ASP A 17 6.66 -8.53 2.73
C ASP A 17 5.20 -8.49 3.20
N LEU A 18 4.26 -8.18 2.31
CA LEU A 18 2.84 -8.21 2.61
C LEU A 18 2.36 -9.65 2.95
N PRO A 19 1.44 -9.82 3.90
CA PRO A 19 0.81 -11.11 4.18
C PRO A 19 0.23 -11.74 2.91
N TYR A 20 0.11 -13.07 2.85
CA TYR A 20 -0.62 -13.70 1.75
C TYR A 20 -2.14 -13.59 2.00
N PRO A 21 -2.94 -12.94 1.11
CA PRO A 21 -4.37 -12.81 1.33
C PRO A 21 -5.09 -14.15 1.14
N THR A 22 -5.18 -14.97 2.19
CA THR A 22 -5.82 -16.30 2.19
C THR A 22 -7.34 -16.23 2.29
N GLU A 23 -7.87 -15.18 2.90
CA GLU A 23 -9.30 -15.00 3.23
C GLU A 23 -10.16 -14.43 2.09
N LEU A 24 -9.58 -14.13 0.92
CA LEU A 24 -10.36 -13.65 -0.23
C LEU A 24 -11.25 -14.75 -0.78
N ASP A 25 -12.57 -14.57 -0.73
CA ASP A 25 -13.55 -15.39 -1.46
C ASP A 25 -13.12 -15.49 -2.91
N ALA A 26 -12.78 -16.71 -3.38
CA ALA A 26 -12.04 -16.97 -4.62
C ALA A 26 -12.76 -16.42 -5.86
N PRO A 27 -12.52 -15.17 -6.29
CA PRO A 27 -13.15 -14.70 -7.50
C PRO A 27 -12.36 -15.31 -8.67
N PRO A 28 -12.99 -15.56 -9.82
CA PRO A 28 -12.30 -16.12 -10.99
C PRO A 28 -11.06 -15.33 -11.43
N CYS A 29 -10.96 -14.04 -11.04
CA CYS A 29 -9.82 -13.18 -11.34
C CYS A 29 -8.53 -13.52 -10.55
N ILE A 30 -8.59 -14.28 -9.46
CA ILE A 30 -7.46 -14.49 -8.54
C ILE A 30 -6.81 -15.88 -8.73
N ALA A 31 -5.53 -15.89 -9.12
CA ALA A 31 -4.65 -17.03 -8.97
C ALA A 31 -4.20 -17.20 -7.50
N ARG A 32 -4.50 -18.36 -6.91
CA ARG A 32 -4.08 -18.77 -5.56
C ARG A 32 -2.76 -19.56 -5.55
N GLY A 33 -2.19 -19.77 -4.37
CA GLY A 33 -1.04 -20.64 -4.16
C GLY A 33 0.29 -20.06 -4.63
N ILE A 34 0.40 -18.73 -4.73
CA ILE A 34 1.67 -18.09 -5.07
C ILE A 34 2.57 -18.15 -3.85
N THR A 35 3.53 -19.07 -3.88
CA THR A 35 4.57 -19.21 -2.84
C THR A 35 5.47 -17.98 -2.79
N GLY A 36 6.23 -17.81 -1.70
CA GLY A 36 7.22 -16.73 -1.59
C GLY A 36 8.19 -16.68 -2.78
N PHE A 37 8.73 -17.83 -3.19
CA PHE A 37 9.55 -17.92 -4.41
C PHE A 37 8.80 -17.47 -5.67
N GLY A 38 7.51 -17.84 -5.78
CA GLY A 38 6.64 -17.41 -6.87
C GLY A 38 6.33 -15.91 -6.88
N ARG A 39 6.41 -15.23 -5.73
CA ARG A 39 6.32 -13.77 -5.64
C ARG A 39 7.60 -13.12 -6.13
N THR A 40 8.75 -13.56 -5.60
CA THR A 40 10.07 -13.07 -6.02
C THR A 40 10.28 -13.22 -7.52
N TRP A 41 9.93 -14.38 -8.09
CA TRP A 41 10.04 -14.60 -9.53
C TRP A 41 9.21 -13.63 -10.36
N ARG A 42 8.00 -13.27 -9.89
CA ARG A 42 7.15 -12.29 -10.57
C ARG A 42 7.72 -10.88 -10.48
N GLN A 43 8.44 -10.51 -9.43
CA GLN A 43 9.13 -9.22 -9.38
C GLN A 43 10.32 -9.14 -10.34
N ILE A 44 10.95 -10.28 -10.67
CA ILE A 44 11.99 -10.39 -11.70
C ILE A 44 11.38 -10.34 -13.11
N ARG A 45 10.23 -10.97 -13.31
CA ARG A 45 9.49 -11.00 -14.58
C ARG A 45 8.04 -10.54 -14.37
N PRO A 46 7.80 -9.23 -14.23
CA PRO A 46 6.48 -8.72 -13.95
C PRO A 46 5.51 -8.97 -15.10
N ARG A 47 4.23 -9.08 -14.78
CA ARG A 47 3.13 -9.28 -15.71
C ARG A 47 2.09 -8.17 -15.51
N PRO A 48 2.41 -6.92 -15.88
CA PRO A 48 1.54 -5.78 -15.65
C PRO A 48 0.34 -5.73 -16.62
N GLN A 49 0.09 -6.80 -17.39
CA GLN A 49 -0.95 -6.78 -18.42
C GLN A 49 -2.33 -6.64 -17.79
N PRO A 50 -3.15 -5.70 -18.29
CA PRO A 50 -4.51 -5.52 -17.81
C PRO A 50 -5.37 -6.75 -18.11
N ARG A 51 -6.41 -6.94 -17.30
CA ARG A 51 -7.41 -7.99 -17.46
C ARG A 51 -8.80 -7.41 -17.24
N ASP A 52 -9.76 -7.88 -18.03
CA ASP A 52 -11.15 -7.41 -17.98
C ASP A 52 -11.97 -8.03 -16.83
N CYS A 53 -11.32 -8.55 -15.80
CA CYS A 53 -11.97 -9.37 -14.78
C CYS A 53 -12.46 -8.56 -13.57
N CYS A 54 -11.76 -7.49 -13.18
CA CYS A 54 -12.19 -6.54 -12.16
C CYS A 54 -11.35 -5.26 -12.25
N TRP A 55 -11.79 -4.21 -11.55
CA TRP A 55 -11.07 -2.94 -11.49
C TRP A 55 -9.62 -3.12 -11.01
N TYR A 56 -9.33 -3.96 -10.01
CA TYR A 56 -7.96 -4.16 -9.51
C TYR A 56 -6.98 -4.78 -10.53
N HIS A 57 -7.45 -5.33 -11.65
CA HIS A 57 -6.59 -5.84 -12.72
C HIS A 57 -6.64 -4.98 -13.99
N GLY A 58 -7.25 -3.79 -13.94
CA GLY A 58 -7.43 -2.93 -15.11
C GLY A 58 -6.16 -2.27 -15.66
N GLY A 59 -5.01 -2.40 -14.99
CA GLY A 59 -3.74 -1.84 -15.46
C GLY A 59 -2.54 -2.19 -14.58
N SER A 60 -1.46 -1.43 -14.76
CA SER A 60 -0.17 -1.65 -14.09
C SER A 60 -0.10 -0.98 -12.72
N TRP A 61 -0.13 -1.76 -11.65
CA TRP A 61 0.07 -1.22 -10.30
C TRP A 61 1.48 -0.69 -10.06
N GLN A 62 2.48 -1.19 -10.79
CA GLN A 62 3.84 -0.68 -10.70
C GLN A 62 3.95 0.75 -11.25
N GLU A 63 3.17 1.06 -12.29
CA GLU A 63 3.08 2.39 -12.88
C GLU A 63 2.29 3.34 -11.96
N ALA A 64 1.12 2.91 -11.47
CA ALA A 64 0.34 3.67 -10.51
C ALA A 64 1.16 4.00 -9.24
N PHE A 65 1.90 3.03 -8.71
CA PHE A 65 2.81 3.27 -7.57
C PHE A 65 3.90 4.29 -7.91
N GLY A 66 4.51 4.21 -9.09
CA GLY A 66 5.51 5.20 -9.53
C GLY A 66 4.95 6.62 -9.52
N HIS A 67 3.76 6.82 -10.07
CA HIS A 67 3.10 8.13 -10.05
C HIS A 67 2.72 8.60 -8.64
N ALA A 68 2.22 7.71 -7.79
CA ALA A 68 1.89 8.04 -6.41
C ALA A 68 3.12 8.54 -5.63
N ILE A 69 4.27 7.86 -5.77
CA ILE A 69 5.52 8.29 -5.14
C ILE A 69 6.00 9.63 -5.65
N GLU A 70 5.91 9.88 -6.96
CA GLU A 70 6.31 11.17 -7.52
C GLU A 70 5.38 12.31 -7.06
N ILE A 71 4.10 12.04 -6.85
CA ILE A 71 3.15 12.99 -6.26
C ILE A 71 3.54 13.28 -4.80
N ILE A 72 3.79 12.25 -3.99
CA ILE A 72 4.24 12.41 -2.59
C ILE A 72 5.51 13.25 -2.51
N LYS A 73 6.52 12.96 -3.35
CA LYS A 73 7.79 13.74 -3.39
C LYS A 73 7.53 15.23 -3.63
N ILE A 74 6.66 15.54 -4.58
CA ILE A 74 6.35 16.94 -4.94
C ILE A 74 5.61 17.63 -3.81
N ALA A 75 4.53 17.03 -3.32
CA ALA A 75 3.65 17.63 -2.33
C ALA A 75 4.31 17.79 -0.96
N SER A 76 5.02 16.76 -0.49
CA SER A 76 5.66 16.77 0.82
C SER A 76 7.06 17.42 0.83
N GLY A 77 7.63 17.69 -0.35
CA GLY A 77 9.03 18.09 -0.50
C GLY A 77 10.03 16.99 -0.09
N GLN A 78 9.57 15.76 0.17
CA GLN A 78 10.42 14.64 0.55
C GLN A 78 11.32 14.19 -0.61
N THR A 79 12.56 13.85 -0.27
CA THR A 79 13.56 13.34 -1.20
C THR A 79 13.52 11.82 -1.32
N GLU A 80 14.11 11.28 -2.39
CA GLU A 80 14.27 9.82 -2.58
C GLU A 80 14.97 9.10 -1.42
N ASN A 81 15.81 9.81 -0.66
CA ASN A 81 16.50 9.22 0.48
C ASN A 81 15.61 9.10 1.73
N GLU A 82 14.57 9.93 1.82
CA GLU A 82 13.56 9.88 2.89
C GLU A 82 12.48 8.84 2.58
N ILE A 83 12.18 8.68 1.28
CA ILE A 83 11.25 7.70 0.72
C ILE A 83 12.03 6.43 0.34
N ARG A 84 12.72 5.80 1.30
CA ARG A 84 13.46 4.56 1.05
C ARG A 84 12.64 3.33 1.40
N VAL A 85 12.58 2.40 0.44
CA VAL A 85 12.06 1.04 0.64
C VAL A 85 13.23 0.16 1.06
N PHE A 86 13.39 -0.08 2.35
CA PHE A 86 14.26 -1.15 2.85
C PHE A 86 13.41 -2.20 3.56
N SER A 87 13.86 -3.46 3.48
CA SER A 87 13.21 -4.63 4.06
C SER A 87 12.63 -4.31 5.43
N GLY A 88 11.30 -4.32 5.53
CA GLY A 88 10.57 -4.21 6.80
C GLY A 88 10.56 -2.85 7.53
N GLU A 89 11.33 -1.84 7.12
CA GLU A 89 11.38 -0.56 7.85
C GLU A 89 11.42 0.63 6.89
N THR A 90 10.32 1.39 6.82
CA THR A 90 10.38 2.75 6.29
C THR A 90 11.05 3.62 7.36
N LEU A 91 12.09 4.38 6.99
CA LEU A 91 12.85 5.20 7.97
C LEU A 91 11.99 6.29 8.63
N LYS A 92 10.93 6.74 7.92
CA LYS A 92 9.87 7.63 8.40
C LYS A 92 8.58 7.32 7.63
N PRO A 93 7.40 7.37 8.27
CA PRO A 93 6.13 7.35 7.57
C PRO A 93 6.07 8.42 6.48
N ILE A 94 5.39 8.12 5.38
CA ILE A 94 5.13 9.09 4.32
C ILE A 94 3.94 9.97 4.72
N SER A 95 3.97 11.24 4.30
CA SER A 95 2.81 12.11 4.39
C SER A 95 1.99 11.98 3.12
N ILE A 96 0.74 11.56 3.26
CA ILE A 96 -0.22 11.54 2.16
C ILE A 96 -0.65 12.99 1.86
N PRO A 97 -0.56 13.45 0.60
CA PRO A 97 -0.97 14.81 0.23
C PRO A 97 -2.47 15.03 0.40
N ASP A 98 -2.87 16.30 0.42
CA ASP A 98 -4.29 16.66 0.44
C ASP A 98 -4.97 16.21 -0.87
N PRO A 99 -6.23 15.71 -0.85
CA PRO A 99 -6.94 15.28 -2.06
C PRO A 99 -6.98 16.32 -3.17
N ASP A 100 -7.13 17.61 -2.85
CA ASP A 100 -7.18 18.69 -3.86
C ASP A 100 -5.81 18.83 -4.55
N GLU A 101 -4.72 18.69 -3.79
CA GLU A 101 -3.35 18.71 -4.33
C GLU A 101 -3.06 17.47 -5.20
N VAL A 102 -3.59 16.30 -4.82
CA VAL A 102 -3.51 15.10 -5.65
C VAL A 102 -4.23 15.33 -6.97
N GLU A 103 -5.44 15.90 -6.97
CA GLU A 103 -6.22 16.18 -8.19
C GLU A 103 -5.46 17.12 -9.15
N ASP A 104 -4.93 18.23 -8.64
CA ASP A 104 -4.13 19.19 -9.42
C ASP A 104 -2.91 18.50 -10.08
N LEU A 105 -2.22 17.63 -9.34
CA LEU A 105 -1.04 16.91 -9.84
C LEU A 105 -1.39 15.81 -10.84
N LEU A 106 -2.56 15.17 -10.71
CA LEU A 106 -3.07 14.21 -11.69
C LEU A 106 -3.40 14.92 -13.01
N GLU A 107 -4.07 16.08 -12.96
CA GLU A 107 -4.39 16.90 -14.13
C GLU A 107 -3.12 17.40 -14.82
N TYR A 108 -2.18 17.97 -14.06
CA TYR A 108 -0.90 18.45 -14.58
C TYR A 108 -0.12 17.35 -15.32
N ARG A 109 -0.16 16.13 -14.78
CA ARG A 109 0.47 14.93 -15.38
C ARG A 109 -0.36 14.29 -16.49
N GLN A 110 -1.55 14.80 -16.77
CA GLN A 110 -2.51 14.28 -17.76
C GLN A 110 -2.85 12.80 -17.51
N LEU A 111 -2.86 12.38 -16.24
CA LEU A 111 -3.27 11.03 -15.87
C LEU A 111 -4.78 10.92 -15.96
N SER A 112 -5.27 9.85 -16.58
CA SER A 112 -6.71 9.64 -16.78
C SER A 112 -7.09 8.17 -16.71
N GLY A 113 -8.39 7.91 -16.61
CA GLY A 113 -8.96 6.58 -16.54
C GLY A 113 -8.40 5.75 -15.37
N TRP A 114 -8.19 4.46 -15.62
CA TRP A 114 -7.76 3.51 -14.59
C TRP A 114 -6.49 3.94 -13.84
N LEU A 115 -5.52 4.55 -14.54
CA LEU A 115 -4.26 4.96 -13.93
C LEU A 115 -4.47 6.08 -12.91
N SER A 116 -5.26 7.09 -13.25
CA SER A 116 -5.60 8.20 -12.34
C SER A 116 -6.34 7.68 -11.11
N GLU A 117 -7.41 6.91 -11.31
CA GLU A 117 -8.18 6.30 -10.21
C GLU A 117 -7.30 5.42 -9.31
N SER A 118 -6.37 4.66 -9.91
CA SER A 118 -5.46 3.79 -9.16
C SER A 118 -4.47 4.59 -8.32
N VAL A 119 -3.93 5.69 -8.84
CA VAL A 119 -3.05 6.60 -8.08
C VAL A 119 -3.82 7.22 -6.92
N THR A 120 -5.01 7.77 -7.16
CA THR A 120 -5.89 8.28 -6.10
C THR A 120 -6.16 7.22 -5.04
N SER A 121 -6.44 5.98 -5.46
CA SER A 121 -6.71 4.89 -4.51
C SER A 121 -5.52 4.51 -3.62
N LEU A 122 -4.28 4.72 -4.09
CA LEU A 122 -3.06 4.49 -3.29
C LEU A 122 -2.81 5.62 -2.29
N LEU A 123 -3.31 6.82 -2.59
CA LEU A 123 -3.19 8.03 -1.77
C LEU A 123 -4.48 8.33 -0.98
N SER A 124 -5.48 7.46 -1.05
CA SER A 124 -6.75 7.64 -0.35
C SER A 124 -6.73 6.94 1.00
N THR A 125 -7.32 7.59 2.00
CA THR A 125 -7.53 7.06 3.34
C THR A 125 -8.77 6.14 3.41
N ASP A 126 -9.64 6.18 2.40
CA ASP A 126 -10.92 5.44 2.36
C ASP A 126 -10.74 3.97 1.96
N GLU A 127 -9.84 3.69 1.01
CA GLU A 127 -9.57 2.32 0.54
C GLU A 127 -8.08 1.92 0.57
N PRO A 128 -7.41 1.96 1.72
CA PRO A 128 -6.00 1.62 1.80
C PRO A 128 -5.75 0.10 1.78
N ILE A 129 -4.51 -0.28 1.49
CA ILE A 129 -3.99 -1.58 1.93
C ILE A 129 -3.69 -1.45 3.41
N ASN A 130 -4.69 -1.75 4.23
CA ASN A 130 -4.60 -1.67 5.68
C ASN A 130 -4.12 -3.01 6.25
N ILE A 131 -2.95 -2.97 6.88
CA ILE A 131 -2.38 -4.09 7.63
C ILE A 131 -2.47 -3.76 9.12
N GLY A 132 -2.75 -4.77 9.94
CA GLY A 132 -2.79 -4.62 11.40
C GLY A 132 -1.51 -3.96 11.91
N GLY A 133 -1.65 -3.02 12.84
CA GLY A 133 -0.51 -2.36 13.48
C GLY A 133 0.31 -3.33 14.33
N LEU A 134 1.45 -2.86 14.87
CA LEU A 134 2.26 -3.65 15.80
C LEU A 134 1.49 -4.02 17.08
N ALA A 135 0.51 -3.19 17.48
CA ALA A 135 -0.41 -3.45 18.60
C ALA A 135 -1.54 -4.44 18.25
N GLU A 136 -1.65 -4.88 16.99
CA GLU A 136 -2.73 -5.76 16.53
C GLU A 136 -2.20 -7.04 15.87
N LEU A 137 -1.08 -7.59 16.31
CA LEU A 137 -0.60 -8.86 15.75
C LEU A 137 -1.62 -9.99 16.00
N LYS A 138 -2.22 -10.52 14.93
CA LYS A 138 -3.13 -11.68 15.03
C LYS A 138 -2.28 -12.95 15.06
N HIS A 139 -2.19 -13.58 16.23
CA HIS A 139 -1.34 -14.76 16.46
C HIS A 139 0.16 -14.52 16.19
N GLY A 140 0.62 -13.27 16.33
CA GLY A 140 2.02 -12.91 16.04
C GLY A 140 2.31 -12.58 14.58
N ASP A 141 1.30 -12.62 13.70
CA ASP A 141 1.44 -12.32 12.27
C ASP A 141 0.67 -11.05 11.88
N LEU A 142 1.20 -10.33 10.88
CA LEU A 142 0.47 -9.25 10.20
C LEU A 142 -0.75 -9.83 9.48
N PHE A 143 -1.89 -9.15 9.63
CA PHE A 143 -3.13 -9.51 8.94
C PHE A 143 -3.68 -8.31 8.19
N TYR A 144 -4.54 -8.56 7.21
CA TYR A 144 -5.23 -7.47 6.51
C TYR A 144 -6.49 -7.07 7.25
N ILE A 145 -6.68 -5.76 7.39
CA ILE A 145 -7.97 -5.14 7.73
C ILE A 145 -8.72 -4.84 6.42
N GLY A 146 -8.02 -4.24 5.44
CA GLY A 146 -8.55 -3.81 4.14
C GLY A 146 -7.58 -4.04 2.97
N GLY A 147 -8.05 -3.82 1.74
CA GLY A 147 -7.19 -3.84 0.54
C GLY A 147 -6.65 -5.21 0.09
N ARG A 148 -7.17 -6.32 0.65
CA ARG A 148 -6.76 -7.70 0.31
C ARG A 148 -6.71 -7.97 -1.19
N HIS A 149 -7.75 -7.56 -1.94
CA HIS A 149 -7.85 -7.81 -3.39
C HIS A 149 -6.77 -7.03 -4.16
N ARG A 150 -6.57 -5.74 -3.82
CA ARG A 150 -5.51 -4.91 -4.40
C ARG A 150 -4.13 -5.53 -4.16
N ALA A 151 -3.85 -5.94 -2.92
CA ALA A 151 -2.59 -6.59 -2.58
C ALA A 151 -2.38 -7.90 -3.37
N MET A 152 -3.42 -8.72 -3.52
CA MET A 152 -3.36 -9.93 -4.35
C MET A 152 -3.08 -9.62 -5.83
N ALA A 153 -3.71 -8.59 -6.40
CA ALA A 153 -3.47 -8.17 -7.77
C ALA A 153 -2.02 -7.71 -7.96
N MET A 154 -1.48 -6.92 -7.04
CA MET A 154 -0.07 -6.49 -7.03
C MET A 154 0.90 -7.67 -6.96
N ILE A 155 0.63 -8.63 -6.07
CA ILE A 155 1.43 -9.87 -5.96
C ILE A 155 1.43 -10.64 -7.29
N GLN A 156 0.28 -10.73 -7.96
CA GLN A 156 0.14 -11.45 -9.23
C GLN A 156 0.84 -10.75 -10.40
N GLN A 157 0.82 -9.42 -10.42
CA GLN A 157 1.50 -8.60 -11.42
C GLN A 157 3.01 -8.53 -11.18
N GLY A 158 3.48 -8.83 -9.96
CA GLY A 158 4.90 -8.70 -9.60
C GLY A 158 5.30 -7.26 -9.30
N THR A 159 4.37 -6.45 -8.80
CA THR A 159 4.67 -5.11 -8.28
C THR A 159 5.71 -5.22 -7.17
N ARG A 160 6.65 -4.27 -7.12
CA ARG A 160 7.77 -4.30 -6.18
C ARG A 160 7.42 -3.73 -4.82
N ALA A 161 6.76 -2.58 -4.81
CA ALA A 161 6.39 -1.85 -3.61
C ALA A 161 4.99 -1.22 -3.76
N THR A 162 4.38 -0.90 -2.63
CA THR A 162 3.08 -0.24 -2.56
C THR A 162 3.02 0.65 -1.32
N ILE A 163 1.94 1.42 -1.21
CA ILE A 163 1.63 2.22 -0.04
C ILE A 163 0.69 1.40 0.85
N THR A 164 1.03 1.27 2.12
CA THR A 164 0.17 0.65 3.13
C THR A 164 -0.20 1.67 4.20
N MET A 165 -1.27 1.37 4.92
CA MET A 165 -1.71 2.12 6.08
C MET A 165 -1.68 1.19 7.30
N ARG A 166 -1.22 1.70 8.44
CA ARG A 166 -1.29 1.02 9.74
C ARG A 166 -1.78 1.99 10.82
N LEU A 167 -2.49 1.45 11.80
CA LEU A 167 -2.85 2.19 13.02
C LEU A 167 -1.74 2.01 14.05
N GLU A 168 -1.28 3.11 14.64
CA GLU A 168 -0.42 3.09 15.81
C GLU A 168 -1.09 3.83 16.96
N LEU A 169 -0.87 3.33 18.18
CA LEU A 169 -1.47 3.86 19.40
C LEU A 169 -0.36 4.50 20.23
N PHE A 170 -0.53 5.77 20.59
CA PHE A 170 0.44 6.51 21.40
C PHE A 170 -0.11 6.82 22.78
N ASP A 171 0.77 6.77 23.78
CA ASP A 171 0.45 7.21 25.14
C ASP A 171 0.25 8.74 25.14
N PRO A 172 -0.88 9.26 25.66
CA PRO A 172 -1.17 10.69 25.60
C PRO A 172 -0.29 11.54 26.54
N GLU A 173 0.29 10.95 27.58
CA GLU A 173 1.15 11.64 28.53
C GLU A 173 2.60 11.69 28.04
N THR A 174 3.10 10.59 27.46
CA THR A 174 4.51 10.46 27.06
C THR A 174 4.75 10.67 25.58
N GLY A 175 3.72 10.46 24.74
CA GLY A 175 3.84 10.42 23.28
C GLY A 175 4.61 9.20 22.76
N GLU A 176 4.83 8.19 23.61
CA GLU A 176 5.52 6.95 23.22
C GLU A 176 4.56 5.96 22.56
N LEU A 177 5.10 5.17 21.63
CA LEU A 177 4.35 4.11 20.96
C LEU A 177 4.00 3.00 21.96
N ILE A 178 2.71 2.65 22.01
CA ILE A 178 2.20 1.54 22.81
C ILE A 178 2.32 0.26 21.99
N PHE A 179 3.06 -0.70 22.55
CA PHE A 179 3.12 -2.08 22.07
C PHE A 179 2.30 -2.92 23.03
N ASP A 180 1.16 -3.45 22.60
CA ASP A 180 0.35 -4.41 23.37
C ASP A 180 0.74 -5.85 23.02
#